data_AF-A0A6M1YKI2-F1
#
_entry.id   AF-A0A6M1YKI2-F1
#
_cell.length_a   1.000
_cell.length_b   1.000
_cell.length_c   1.000
_cell.angle_alpha   90.00
_cell.angle_beta   90.00
_cell.angle_gamma   90.00
#
_symmetry.space_group_name_H-M   'P 1'
#
loop_
_entity.id
_entity.type
_entity.pdbx_description
1 polymer ?
#
loop_
_entity_poly.entity_id
_entity_poly.type
_entity_poly.pdbx_seq_one_letter_code
_entity_poly.pdbx_strand_id
1 'polypeptide(L)'
;MSLTNSIRSKLCKLALPYPNHLYAKLNAKVENEDLQTKLEQEGIYCSKGWYPMKKILENKYLSLMDGVMSEAPTFQTRLLSNSLTLKQDFPGGQWFI
;
A
#
# COMPACT_ATOMS: atom_id res chain seq x y z
N MET A 1 -13.40 -2.69 -10.77
CA MET A 1 -12.67 -2.44 -9.51
C MET A 1 -11.82 -1.18 -9.62
N SER A 2 -12.07 -0.17 -8.78
CA SER A 2 -11.20 1.01 -8.70
C SER A 2 -9.84 0.57 -8.12
N LEU A 3 -8.82 0.52 -8.98
CA LEU A 3 -7.41 0.58 -8.57
C LEU A 3 -7.26 1.87 -7.79
N THR A 4 -7.54 1.79 -6.49
CA THR A 4 -7.85 2.93 -5.64
C THR A 4 -6.61 3.80 -5.56
N ASN A 5 -6.62 4.86 -6.37
CA ASN A 5 -5.51 5.74 -6.70
C ASN A 5 -4.39 5.09 -7.55
N SER A 6 -4.26 5.56 -8.80
CA SER A 6 -3.23 5.13 -9.77
C SER A 6 -1.79 5.20 -9.23
N ILE A 7 -1.58 5.98 -8.18
CA ILE A 7 -0.30 6.16 -7.51
C ILE A 7 0.19 4.89 -6.79
N ARG A 8 -0.71 4.03 -6.30
CA ARG A 8 -0.33 2.77 -5.64
C ARG A 8 0.40 1.83 -6.60
N SER A 9 -0.12 1.71 -7.83
CA SER A 9 0.53 0.95 -8.90
C SER A 9 1.88 1.53 -9.29
N LYS A 10 2.02 2.87 -9.30
CA LYS A 10 3.31 3.53 -9.55
C LYS A 10 4.35 3.18 -8.47
N LEU A 11 3.97 3.22 -7.19
CA LEU A 11 4.90 2.85 -6.11
C LEU A 11 5.33 1.38 -6.21
N CYS A 12 4.40 0.47 -6.51
CA CYS A 12 4.73 -0.94 -6.66
C CYS A 12 5.70 -1.18 -7.83
N LYS A 13 5.52 -0.47 -8.96
CA LYS A 13 6.46 -0.53 -10.09
C LYS A 13 7.84 0.05 -9.74
N LEU A 14 7.88 1.14 -8.97
CA LEU A 14 9.13 1.72 -8.47
C LEU A 14 9.88 0.78 -7.51
N ALA A 15 9.16 -0.07 -6.78
CA ALA A 15 9.75 -1.03 -5.85
C ALA A 15 10.47 -2.20 -6.53
N LEU A 16 10.07 -2.57 -7.76
CA LEU A 16 10.60 -3.72 -8.50
C LEU A 16 12.15 -3.75 -8.59
N PRO A 17 12.84 -2.66 -8.99
CA PRO A 17 14.30 -2.65 -9.03
C PRO A 17 14.99 -2.55 -7.66
N TYR A 18 14.24 -2.30 -6.58
CA TYR A 18 14.81 -2.04 -5.24
C TYR A 18 14.24 -2.96 -4.14
N PRO A 19 14.29 -4.31 -4.30
CA PRO A 19 13.61 -5.24 -3.41
C PRO A 19 14.09 -5.20 -1.94
N ASN A 20 15.31 -4.72 -1.68
CA ASN A 20 15.87 -4.59 -0.34
C ASN A 20 15.64 -3.21 0.31
N HIS A 21 15.11 -2.25 -0.44
CA HIS A 21 14.93 -0.86 0.03
C HIS A 21 13.46 -0.48 0.11
N LEU A 22 12.63 -1.01 -0.79
CA LEU A 22 11.21 -0.72 -0.85
C LEU A 22 10.44 -2.01 -1.13
N TYR A 23 9.65 -2.44 -0.15
CA TYR A 23 8.68 -3.50 -0.35
C TYR A 23 7.29 -2.88 -0.54
N ALA A 24 6.79 -2.87 -1.78
CA ALA A 24 5.45 -2.41 -2.11
C ALA A 24 4.78 -3.38 -3.08
N LYS A 25 3.63 -3.93 -2.68
CA LYS A 25 2.79 -4.79 -3.52
C LYS A 25 1.32 -4.45 -3.33
N LEU A 26 0.55 -4.63 -4.39
CA LEU A 26 -0.90 -4.58 -4.35
C LEU A 26 -1.44 -5.86 -3.72
N ASN A 27 -2.38 -5.71 -2.80
CA ASN A 27 -3.07 -6.79 -2.11
C ASN A 27 -4.60 -6.65 -2.21
N ALA A 28 -5.08 -6.00 -3.27
CA ALA A 28 -6.51 -5.93 -3.53
C ALA A 28 -6.99 -7.32 -3.98
N LYS A 29 -8.12 -7.80 -3.46
CA LYS A 29 -8.87 -8.85 -4.15
C LYS A 29 -9.17 -8.28 -5.54
N VAL A 30 -8.78 -8.94 -6.63
CA VAL A 30 -9.10 -8.45 -7.98
C VAL A 30 -10.19 -9.37 -8.50
N GLU A 31 -11.40 -8.84 -8.67
CA GLU A 31 -12.55 -9.60 -9.20
C GLU A 31 -12.36 -10.03 -10.66
N ASN A 32 -11.41 -9.40 -11.35
CA ASN A 32 -11.05 -9.70 -12.73
C ASN A 32 -9.76 -10.53 -12.78
N GLU A 33 -9.89 -11.81 -13.11
CA GLU A 33 -8.78 -12.79 -13.13
C GLU A 33 -7.69 -12.44 -14.15
N ASP A 34 -8.05 -11.88 -15.31
CA ASP A 34 -7.09 -11.46 -16.34
C ASP A 34 -6.21 -10.32 -15.83
N LEU A 35 -6.83 -9.34 -15.17
CA LEU A 35 -6.13 -8.22 -14.56
C LEU A 35 -5.23 -8.70 -13.43
N GLN A 36 -5.68 -9.63 -12.60
CA GLN A 36 -4.85 -10.21 -11.55
C GLN A 36 -3.62 -10.91 -12.14
N THR A 37 -3.83 -11.77 -13.12
CA THR A 37 -2.76 -12.51 -13.81
C THR A 37 -1.73 -11.56 -14.41
N LYS A 38 -2.20 -10.47 -15.03
CA LYS A 38 -1.32 -9.43 -15.57
C LYS A 38 -0.48 -8.74 -14.49
N LEU A 39 -1.10 -8.38 -13.36
CA LEU A 39 -0.39 -7.73 -12.25
C LEU A 39 0.60 -8.68 -11.54
N GLU A 40 0.30 -9.98 -11.51
CA GLU A 40 1.21 -11.03 -11.04
C GLU A 40 2.42 -11.18 -11.96
N GLN A 41 2.21 -11.22 -13.27
CA GLN A 41 3.28 -11.23 -14.28
C GLN A 41 4.16 -9.97 -14.20
N GLU A 42 3.55 -8.81 -13.91
CA GLU A 42 4.29 -7.56 -13.68
C GLU A 42 5.03 -7.53 -12.32
N GLY A 43 4.85 -8.54 -11.46
CA GLY A 43 5.54 -8.66 -10.15
C GLY A 43 5.03 -7.70 -9.06
N ILE A 44 4.00 -6.91 -9.36
CA ILE A 44 3.45 -5.87 -8.47
C ILE A 44 2.29 -6.37 -7.60
N TYR A 45 1.79 -7.58 -7.85
CA TYR A 45 0.73 -8.21 -7.05
C TYR A 45 1.28 -9.20 -6.01
N CYS A 46 0.60 -9.31 -4.87
CA CYS A 46 0.85 -10.33 -3.87
C CYS A 46 -0.40 -11.22 -3.68
N SER A 47 -0.39 -12.41 -4.29
CA SER A 47 -1.48 -13.38 -4.17
C SER A 47 -1.54 -14.13 -2.82
N LYS A 48 -0.43 -14.10 -2.06
CA LYS A 48 -0.31 -14.80 -0.77
C LYS A 48 -0.81 -13.96 0.41
N GLY A 49 -2.09 -13.57 0.35
CA GLY A 49 -2.80 -12.94 1.47
C GLY A 49 -2.19 -11.65 2.02
N TRP A 50 -2.77 -11.16 3.12
CA TRP A 50 -2.31 -9.94 3.77
C TRP A 50 -0.93 -10.14 4.40
N TYR A 51 0.01 -9.24 4.08
CA TYR A 51 1.27 -9.17 4.80
C TYR A 51 0.97 -8.87 6.28
N PRO A 52 1.51 -9.64 7.24
CA PRO A 52 1.12 -9.51 8.64
C PRO A 52 1.36 -8.09 9.16
N MET A 53 0.33 -7.47 9.74
CA MET A 53 0.42 -6.08 10.23
C MET A 53 1.59 -5.89 11.20
N LYS A 54 1.84 -6.85 12.11
CA LYS A 54 2.99 -6.81 13.02
C LYS A 54 4.32 -6.62 12.29
N LYS A 55 4.53 -7.35 11.19
CA LYS A 55 5.74 -7.23 10.36
C LYS A 55 5.80 -5.89 9.62
N ILE A 56 4.65 -5.31 9.24
CA ILE A 56 4.62 -3.96 8.67
C ILE A 56 5.16 -2.97 9.69
N LEU A 57 4.65 -2.99 10.91
CA LEU A 57 4.98 -2.06 11.98
C LEU A 57 6.44 -2.18 12.48
N GLU A 58 7.15 -3.27 12.17
CA GLU A 58 8.59 -3.42 12.44
C GLU A 58 9.48 -2.62 11.46
N ASN A 59 8.93 -2.12 10.34
CA ASN A 59 9.71 -1.34 9.38
C ASN A 59 9.87 0.11 9.83
N LYS A 60 11.08 0.66 9.66
CA LYS A 60 11.39 2.06 10.01
C LYS A 60 10.56 3.10 9.24
N TYR A 61 10.16 2.79 8.00
CA TYR A 61 9.44 3.71 7.12
C TYR A 61 8.15 3.07 6.61
N LEU A 62 7.01 3.74 6.79
CA LEU A 62 5.69 3.22 6.44
C LEU A 62 4.97 4.16 5.46
N SER A 63 4.89 3.80 4.18
CA SER A 63 4.22 4.61 3.15
C SER A 63 2.69 4.45 3.20
N LEU A 64 1.96 5.52 3.52
CA LEU A 64 0.49 5.54 3.54
C LEU A 64 -0.03 6.28 2.30
N MET A 65 -0.87 5.59 1.53
CA MET A 65 -1.52 6.15 0.34
C MET A 65 -3.02 5.98 0.49
N ASP A 66 -3.74 7.10 0.48
CA ASP A 66 -5.20 7.12 0.58
C ASP A 66 -5.87 6.44 -0.63
N GLY A 67 -7.05 5.84 -0.39
CA GLY A 67 -7.83 5.10 -1.39
C GLY A 67 -8.89 5.98 -2.07
N VAL A 68 -10.15 5.52 -2.11
CA VAL A 68 -11.30 6.38 -2.47
C VAL A 68 -11.51 7.46 -1.41
N MET A 69 -11.28 7.07 -0.16
CA MET A 69 -11.39 7.89 1.03
C MET A 69 -10.08 7.82 1.81
N SER A 70 -9.98 8.63 2.86
CA SER A 70 -8.78 8.61 3.67
C SER A 70 -8.63 7.29 4.44
N GLU A 71 -7.43 6.73 4.46
CA GLU A 71 -7.08 5.45 5.07
C GLU A 71 -6.86 5.60 6.59
N ALA A 72 -7.85 6.17 7.29
CA ALA A 72 -7.79 6.49 8.72
C ALA A 72 -7.42 5.31 9.63
N PRO A 73 -7.97 4.09 9.45
CA PRO A 73 -7.60 2.95 10.27
C PRO A 73 -6.13 2.54 10.09
N THR A 74 -5.63 2.63 8.85
CA THR A 74 -4.24 2.30 8.52
C THR A 74 -3.28 3.38 9.01
N PHE A 75 -3.69 4.65 9.03
CA PHE A 75 -2.89 5.75 9.57
C PHE A 75 -2.72 5.63 11.09
N GLN A 76 -3.82 5.45 11.82
CA GLN A 76 -3.82 5.36 13.28
C GLN A 76 -2.96 4.20 13.78
N THR A 77 -3.08 3.02 13.16
CA THR A 77 -2.30 1.84 13.55
C THR A 77 -0.79 2.02 13.34
N ARG A 78 -0.39 2.85 12.37
CA ARG A 78 1.03 3.15 12.12
C ARG A 78 1.59 4.20 13.06
N LEU A 79 0.78 5.15 13.54
CA LEU A 79 1.20 6.09 14.59
C LEU A 79 1.56 5.40 15.91
N LEU A 80 1.05 4.18 16.13
CA LEU A 80 1.39 3.36 17.29
C LEU A 80 2.73 2.61 17.13
N SER A 81 3.41 2.77 16.00
CA SER A 81 4.76 2.23 15.78
C SER A 81 5.83 3.30 15.95
N ASN A 82 7.05 2.91 16.31
CA ASN A 82 8.23 3.80 16.32
C ASN A 82 8.77 4.05 14.90
N SER A 83 7.88 4.13 13.92
CA SER A 83 8.22 4.22 12.51
C SER A 83 7.85 5.59 11.95
N LEU A 84 8.64 6.07 11.01
CA LEU A 84 8.31 7.28 10.26
C LEU A 84 7.24 6.95 9.22
N THR A 85 6.04 7.50 9.41
CA THR A 85 4.94 7.34 8.45
C THR A 85 5.03 8.43 7.37
N LEU A 86 5.14 8.01 6.11
CA LEU A 86 5.18 8.89 4.95
C LEU A 86 3.78 8.89 4.32
N LYS A 87 3.00 9.93 4.56
CA LYS A 87 1.64 10.07 4.02
C LYS A 87 1.68 10.91 2.74
N GLN A 88 1.03 10.41 1.69
CA GLN A 88 0.79 11.19 0.48
C GLN A 88 -0.17 12.35 0.77
N ASP A 89 0.05 13.50 0.14
CA ASP A 89 -0.94 14.57 0.11
C ASP A 89 -2.27 14.06 -0.49
N PHE A 90 -3.34 14.23 0.27
CA PHE A 90 -4.68 13.81 -0.12
C PHE A 90 -5.68 14.90 0.27
N PRO A 91 -6.57 15.31 -0.65
CA PRO A 91 -7.52 16.40 -0.39
C PRO A 91 -8.60 16.04 0.62
N GLY A 92 -8.82 14.74 0.92
CA GLY A 92 -9.72 14.33 1.98
C GLY A 92 -9.08 14.54 3.35
N GLY A 93 -9.80 15.25 4.23
CA GLY A 93 -9.41 15.43 5.63
C GLY A 93 -9.83 14.28 6.52
N GLN A 94 -9.11 14.10 7.63
CA GLN A 94 -9.58 13.36 8.80
C GLN A 94 -9.83 14.38 9.91
N TRP A 95 -10.79 14.11 10.80
CA TRP A 95 -11.18 15.06 11.86
C TRP A 95 -10.08 15.32 12.92
N PHE A 96 -8.99 14.55 12.88
CA PHE A 96 -7.90 14.57 13.85
C PHE A 96 -6.54 14.92 13.21
N ILE A 97 -6.56 15.59 12.05
CA ILE A 97 -5.36 16.24 11.47
C ILE A 97 -5.10 17.54 12.21
#